data_AF-A0A7J3TDF1-F1
#
_entry.id   AF-A0A7J3TDF1-F1
#
_cell.length_a   1.000
_cell.length_b   1.000
_cell.length_c   1.000
_cell.angle_alpha   90.00
_cell.angle_beta   90.00
_cell.angle_gamma   90.00
#
_symmetry.space_group_name_H-M   'P 1'
#
loop_
_entity.id
_entity.type
_entity.pdbx_description
1 polymer ?
#
loop_
_entity_poly.entity_id
_entity_poly.type
_entity_poly.pdbx_seq_one_letter_code
_entity_poly.pdbx_strand_id
1 'polypeptide(L)'
;MTEGSYSKGRMIGFLLVVDFIITMVILFTDKNLQTDFGLVKPYFIHWYGMLVTGIIDIIGAVIIIAKPARVYQKVGTVGSALLAVFLVADLATYKMVGLTSVSQFATYLFGFSHYPGSKPYIPGLYDILFIFYIITAITGVFILRSSS
;
A
#
# COMPACT_ATOMS: atom_id res chain seq x y z
N MET A 1 -7.24 -13.24 26.71
CA MET A 1 -6.97 -11.88 26.19
C MET A 1 -7.96 -10.93 26.84
N THR A 2 -7.49 -9.82 27.41
CA THR A 2 -8.33 -8.80 28.06
C THR A 2 -8.92 -7.84 27.03
N GLU A 3 -10.02 -7.15 27.34
CA GLU A 3 -10.61 -6.14 26.44
C GLU A 3 -9.61 -5.10 25.94
N GLY A 4 -8.66 -4.68 26.80
CA GLY A 4 -7.59 -3.76 26.43
C GLY A 4 -6.63 -4.31 25.36
N SER A 5 -6.40 -5.62 25.32
CA SER A 5 -5.58 -6.27 24.28
C SER A 5 -6.31 -6.33 22.93
N TYR A 6 -7.63 -6.54 22.96
CA TYR A 6 -8.45 -6.52 21.75
C TYR A 6 -8.56 -5.12 21.13
N SER A 7 -8.73 -4.08 21.95
CA SER A 7 -8.75 -2.69 21.49
C SER A 7 -7.46 -2.31 20.76
N LYS A 8 -6.30 -2.66 21.32
CA LYS A 8 -4.99 -2.46 20.67
C LYS A 8 -4.88 -3.20 19.33
N GLY A 9 -5.35 -4.45 19.28
CA GLY A 9 -5.35 -5.25 18.05
C GLY A 9 -6.16 -4.63 16.91
N ARG A 10 -7.28 -3.97 17.21
CA ARG A 10 -8.11 -3.29 16.21
C ARG A 10 -7.40 -2.10 15.55
N MET A 11 -6.40 -1.51 16.21
CA MET A 11 -5.61 -0.41 15.64
C MET A 11 -4.91 -0.80 14.34
N ILE A 12 -4.40 -2.04 14.24
CA ILE A 12 -3.84 -2.58 12.99
C ILE A 12 -4.91 -2.60 11.90
N GLY A 13 -6.12 -3.07 12.24
CA GLY A 13 -7.22 -3.10 11.30
C GLY A 13 -7.63 -1.71 10.80
N PHE A 14 -7.66 -0.70 11.69
CA PHE A 14 -7.93 0.68 11.27
C PHE A 14 -6.85 1.24 10.35
N LEU A 15 -5.58 0.97 10.63
CA LEU A 15 -4.48 1.41 9.76
C LEU A 15 -4.58 0.77 8.37
N LEU A 16 -4.92 -0.53 8.29
CA LEU A 16 -5.18 -1.19 7.00
C LEU A 16 -6.38 -0.57 6.24
N VAL A 17 -7.41 -0.07 6.92
CA VAL A 17 -8.47 0.71 6.24
C VAL A 17 -7.91 2.00 5.65
N VAL A 18 -7.00 2.67 6.34
CA VAL A 18 -6.35 3.89 5.82
C VAL A 18 -5.48 3.55 4.61
N ASP A 19 -4.69 2.48 4.66
CA ASP A 19 -3.90 1.95 3.54
C ASP A 19 -4.79 1.70 2.31
N PHE A 20 -5.95 1.04 2.52
CA PHE A 20 -6.95 0.81 1.47
C PHE A 20 -7.48 2.12 0.87
N ILE A 21 -7.84 3.11 1.70
CA ILE A 21 -8.36 4.40 1.22
C ILE A 21 -7.30 5.11 0.36
N ILE A 22 -6.05 5.17 0.82
CA ILE A 22 -4.94 5.77 0.06
C ILE A 22 -4.77 5.04 -1.28
N THR A 23 -4.79 3.71 -1.26
CA THR A 23 -4.73 2.88 -2.47
C THR A 23 -5.86 3.20 -3.44
N MET A 24 -7.10 3.34 -2.97
CA MET A 24 -8.22 3.74 -3.85
C MET A 24 -8.00 5.12 -4.45
N VAL A 25 -7.53 6.10 -3.67
CA VAL A 25 -7.22 7.45 -4.19
C VAL A 25 -6.17 7.36 -5.29
N ILE A 26 -5.11 6.58 -5.12
CA ILE A 26 -4.11 6.32 -6.18
C ILE A 26 -4.80 5.75 -7.43
N LEU A 27 -5.54 4.65 -7.31
CA LEU A 27 -6.19 3.98 -8.45
C LEU A 27 -7.13 4.91 -9.25
N PHE A 28 -7.84 5.82 -8.58
CA PHE A 28 -8.79 6.75 -9.22
C PHE A 28 -8.10 7.97 -9.85
N THR A 29 -7.10 8.52 -9.16
CA THR A 29 -6.44 9.78 -9.56
C THR A 29 -5.29 9.56 -10.54
N ASP A 30 -4.57 8.45 -10.45
CA ASP A 30 -3.39 8.19 -11.27
C ASP A 30 -3.77 7.69 -12.68
N LYS A 31 -3.73 8.62 -13.64
CA LYS A 31 -4.04 8.32 -15.04
C LYS A 31 -2.94 7.55 -15.76
N ASN A 32 -1.71 7.55 -15.25
CA ASN A 32 -0.64 6.74 -15.83
C ASN A 32 -0.88 5.27 -15.49
N LEU A 33 -1.30 4.96 -14.26
CA LEU A 33 -1.75 3.62 -13.86
C LEU A 33 -2.98 3.17 -14.68
N GLN A 34 -3.91 4.12 -14.91
CA GLN A 34 -5.02 4.09 -15.88
C GLN A 34 -4.71 3.41 -17.23
N THR A 35 -3.60 3.84 -17.81
CA THR A 35 -3.39 3.77 -19.27
C THR A 35 -1.98 3.32 -19.64
N ASP A 36 -1.24 2.78 -18.67
CA ASP A 36 0.15 2.36 -18.80
C ASP A 36 1.02 3.46 -19.45
N PHE A 37 1.05 4.65 -18.83
CA PHE A 37 1.74 5.84 -19.37
C PHE A 37 1.32 6.23 -20.80
N GLY A 38 0.16 5.78 -21.27
CA GLY A 38 -0.36 6.04 -22.61
C GLY A 38 -0.02 4.96 -23.66
N LEU A 39 0.59 3.84 -23.26
CA LEU A 39 0.93 2.74 -24.16
C LEU A 39 -0.27 1.86 -24.54
N VAL A 40 -1.30 1.73 -23.67
CA VAL A 40 -2.46 0.85 -23.91
C VAL A 40 -3.78 1.45 -23.35
N LYS A 41 -4.94 1.04 -23.91
CA LYS A 41 -6.30 1.35 -23.39
C LYS A 41 -6.96 0.08 -22.81
N PRO A 42 -7.76 0.19 -21.73
CA PRO A 42 -7.47 0.66 -20.37
C PRO A 42 -7.25 -0.52 -19.37
N TYR A 43 -6.62 -0.23 -18.21
CA TYR A 43 -6.30 -1.15 -17.10
C TYR A 43 -5.24 -2.22 -17.43
N PHE A 44 -4.01 -1.94 -17.05
CA PHE A 44 -2.86 -2.84 -17.24
C PHE A 44 -2.48 -3.54 -15.93
N ILE A 45 -1.53 -4.49 -16.00
CA ILE A 45 -1.15 -5.36 -14.88
C ILE A 45 -0.78 -4.58 -13.62
N HIS A 46 -0.15 -3.40 -13.74
CA HIS A 46 0.20 -2.53 -12.62
C HIS A 46 -1.01 -1.99 -11.86
N TRP A 47 -2.06 -1.58 -12.59
CA TRP A 47 -3.30 -1.13 -11.96
C TRP A 47 -3.96 -2.27 -11.18
N TYR A 48 -4.00 -3.47 -11.77
CA TYR A 48 -4.53 -4.65 -11.08
C TYR A 48 -3.66 -5.09 -9.90
N GLY A 49 -2.34 -4.99 -10.02
CA GLY A 49 -1.41 -5.25 -8.92
C GLY A 49 -1.71 -4.35 -7.72
N MET A 50 -1.85 -3.05 -7.98
CA MET A 50 -2.19 -2.08 -6.93
C MET A 50 -3.60 -2.31 -6.37
N LEU A 51 -4.59 -2.67 -7.19
CA LEU A 51 -5.92 -3.06 -6.71
C LEU A 51 -5.87 -4.27 -5.77
N VAL A 52 -5.08 -5.30 -6.11
CA VAL A 52 -4.94 -6.50 -5.27
C VAL A 52 -4.41 -6.14 -3.88
N THR A 53 -3.44 -5.24 -3.79
CA THR A 53 -2.94 -4.80 -2.46
C THR A 53 -4.04 -4.12 -1.63
N GLY A 54 -4.85 -3.23 -2.23
CA GLY A 54 -5.99 -2.63 -1.53
C GLY A 54 -7.05 -3.67 -1.10
N ILE A 55 -7.32 -4.68 -1.94
CA ILE A 55 -8.22 -5.78 -1.57
C ILE A 55 -7.66 -6.57 -0.37
N ILE A 56 -6.36 -6.84 -0.35
CA ILE A 56 -5.69 -7.51 0.78
C ILE A 56 -5.84 -6.66 2.05
N ASP A 57 -5.63 -5.35 1.96
CA ASP A 57 -5.74 -4.43 3.10
C ASP A 57 -7.14 -4.44 3.69
N ILE A 58 -8.18 -4.27 2.87
CA ILE A 58 -9.56 -4.23 3.38
C ILE A 58 -10.03 -5.58 3.94
N ILE A 59 -9.63 -6.71 3.32
CA ILE A 59 -9.94 -8.05 3.85
C ILE A 59 -9.23 -8.24 5.20
N GLY A 60 -7.94 -7.89 5.28
CA GLY A 60 -7.15 -7.94 6.50
C GLY A 60 -7.77 -7.08 7.61
N ALA A 61 -8.18 -5.86 7.27
CA ALA A 61 -8.86 -4.94 8.18
C ALA A 61 -10.14 -5.54 8.76
N VAL A 62 -11.04 -6.03 7.89
CA VAL A 62 -12.31 -6.64 8.32
C VAL A 62 -12.08 -7.83 9.24
N ILE A 63 -11.16 -8.73 8.89
CA ILE A 63 -10.85 -9.91 9.71
C ILE A 63 -10.30 -9.50 11.08
N ILE A 64 -9.34 -8.56 11.14
CA ILE A 64 -8.73 -8.13 12.40
C ILE A 64 -9.71 -7.37 13.28
N ILE A 65 -10.55 -6.51 12.70
CA ILE A 65 -11.55 -5.73 13.45
C ILE A 65 -12.61 -6.66 14.04
N ALA A 66 -13.15 -7.59 13.24
CA ALA A 66 -14.16 -8.54 13.67
C ALA A 66 -13.61 -9.58 14.65
N LYS A 67 -12.39 -10.06 14.41
CA LYS A 67 -11.73 -11.10 15.21
C LYS A 67 -10.26 -10.72 15.49
N PRO A 68 -10.01 -9.88 16.51
CA PRO A 68 -8.66 -9.40 16.85
C PRO A 68 -7.78 -10.46 17.53
N ALA A 69 -7.65 -11.64 16.93
CA ALA A 69 -6.78 -12.71 17.42
C ALA A 69 -5.33 -12.47 17.01
N ARG A 70 -4.39 -12.92 17.85
CA ARG A 70 -2.94 -12.70 17.66
C ARG A 70 -2.42 -13.19 16.30
N VAL A 71 -2.97 -14.28 15.77
CA VAL A 71 -2.56 -14.82 14.47
C VAL A 71 -2.86 -13.82 13.34
N TYR A 72 -4.05 -13.22 13.32
CA TYR A 72 -4.42 -12.24 12.29
C TYR A 72 -3.64 -10.94 12.44
N GLN A 73 -3.38 -10.52 13.67
CA GLN A 73 -2.49 -9.37 13.93
C GLN A 73 -1.07 -9.61 13.39
N LYS A 74 -0.51 -10.82 13.59
CA LYS A 74 0.79 -11.20 13.01
C LYS A 74 0.76 -11.18 11.48
N VAL A 75 -0.28 -11.75 10.88
CA VAL A 75 -0.44 -11.76 9.42
C VAL A 75 -0.55 -10.34 8.88
N GLY A 76 -1.36 -9.47 9.48
CA GLY A 76 -1.45 -8.05 9.08
C GLY A 76 -0.11 -7.33 9.24
N THR A 77 0.58 -7.52 10.37
CA THR A 77 1.90 -6.91 10.62
C THR A 77 2.94 -7.30 9.56
N VAL A 78 3.07 -8.60 9.29
CA VAL A 78 4.02 -9.12 8.29
C VAL A 78 3.56 -8.75 6.88
N GLY A 79 2.26 -8.81 6.61
CA GLY A 79 1.66 -8.42 5.34
C GLY A 79 1.97 -6.97 4.97
N SER A 80 1.75 -6.02 5.87
CA SER A 80 2.08 -4.60 5.63
C SER A 80 3.58 -4.40 5.39
N ALA A 81 4.46 -5.10 6.12
CA ALA A 81 5.89 -5.04 5.85
C ALA A 81 6.25 -5.56 4.45
N LEU A 82 5.62 -6.66 4.01
CA LEU A 82 5.79 -7.21 2.67
C LEU A 82 5.23 -6.27 1.59
N LEU A 83 4.11 -5.61 1.83
CA LEU A 83 3.52 -4.63 0.91
C LEU A 83 4.40 -3.37 0.78
N ALA A 84 5.02 -2.90 1.87
CA ALA A 84 6.03 -1.84 1.80
C ALA A 84 7.22 -2.26 0.91
N VAL A 85 7.73 -3.48 1.07
CA VAL A 85 8.79 -4.03 0.21
C VAL A 85 8.31 -4.16 -1.24
N PHE A 86 7.07 -4.58 -1.45
CA PHE A 86 6.48 -4.72 -2.78
C PHE A 86 6.43 -3.38 -3.53
N LEU A 87 6.06 -2.27 -2.88
CA LEU A 87 6.08 -0.94 -3.50
C LEU A 87 7.48 -0.54 -3.98
N VAL A 88 8.53 -0.86 -3.21
CA VAL A 88 9.92 -0.61 -3.62
C VAL A 88 10.33 -1.57 -4.73
N ALA A 89 9.91 -2.83 -4.65
CA ALA A 89 10.21 -3.84 -5.67
C ALA A 89 9.55 -3.52 -7.02
N ASP A 90 8.42 -2.80 -7.02
CA ASP A 90 7.77 -2.36 -8.25
C ASP A 90 8.69 -1.47 -9.10
N LEU A 91 9.67 -0.79 -8.51
CA LEU A 91 10.67 -0.05 -9.28
C LEU A 91 11.44 -0.90 -10.30
N ALA A 92 11.52 -2.22 -10.09
CA ALA A 92 12.14 -3.14 -11.04
C ALA A 92 11.33 -3.31 -12.34
N THR A 93 10.05 -2.92 -12.35
CA THR A 93 9.15 -3.04 -13.49
C THR A 93 9.19 -1.81 -14.41
N TYR A 94 10.10 -0.85 -14.18
CA TYR A 94 10.20 0.42 -14.94
C TYR A 94 10.17 0.27 -16.47
N LYS A 95 10.77 -0.80 -17.02
CA LYS A 95 10.76 -1.05 -18.48
C LYS A 95 9.37 -1.41 -19.00
N MET A 96 8.55 -2.05 -18.18
CA MET A 96 7.20 -2.46 -18.55
C MET A 96 6.29 -1.26 -18.76
N VAL A 97 6.55 -0.16 -18.06
CA VAL A 97 5.79 1.09 -18.13
C VAL A 97 6.44 2.14 -19.05
N GLY A 98 7.38 1.71 -19.91
CA GLY A 98 8.02 2.57 -20.91
C GLY A 98 9.10 3.53 -20.40
N LEU A 99 9.53 3.42 -19.14
CA LEU A 99 10.62 4.24 -18.59
C LEU A 99 11.99 3.63 -18.91
N THR A 100 13.03 4.47 -19.00
CA THR A 100 14.38 4.02 -19.40
C THR A 100 15.28 3.68 -18.22
N SER A 101 14.90 4.06 -17.00
CA SER A 101 15.68 3.76 -15.79
C SER A 101 14.83 3.62 -14.54
N VAL A 102 15.37 2.90 -13.55
CA VAL A 102 14.80 2.75 -12.19
C VAL A 102 14.65 4.12 -11.52
N SER A 103 15.62 5.03 -11.71
CA SER A 103 15.61 6.36 -11.09
C SER A 103 14.43 7.21 -11.57
N GLN A 104 14.08 7.14 -12.87
CA GLN A 104 12.89 7.81 -13.40
C GLN A 104 11.62 7.29 -12.74
N PHE A 105 11.51 5.96 -12.60
CA PHE A 105 10.31 5.37 -11.99
C PHE A 105 10.22 5.68 -10.49
N ALA A 106 11.36 5.71 -9.80
CA ALA A 106 11.43 6.14 -8.41
C ALA A 106 11.02 7.60 -8.24
N THR A 107 11.44 8.49 -9.14
CA THR A 107 11.04 9.91 -9.12
C THR A 107 9.54 10.07 -9.39
N TYR A 108 8.98 9.21 -10.24
CA TYR A 108 7.56 9.18 -10.52
C TYR A 108 6.73 8.72 -9.30
N LEU A 109 7.10 7.59 -8.69
CA LEU A 109 6.37 7.01 -7.56
C LEU A 109 6.60 7.80 -6.27
N PHE A 110 7.86 8.06 -5.91
CA PHE A 110 8.30 8.59 -4.62
C PHE A 110 8.72 10.07 -4.66
N GLY A 111 8.13 10.84 -5.58
CA GLY A 111 8.42 12.25 -5.80
C GLY A 111 7.33 13.18 -5.25
N PHE A 112 7.75 14.30 -4.65
CA PHE A 112 6.84 15.37 -4.20
C PHE A 112 6.45 16.35 -5.32
N SER A 113 7.11 16.29 -6.47
CA SER A 113 6.80 17.09 -7.65
C SER A 113 6.24 16.22 -8.77
N HIS A 114 5.41 16.82 -9.62
CA HIS A 114 4.84 16.12 -10.76
C HIS A 114 5.94 15.71 -11.75
N TYR A 115 5.99 14.42 -12.11
CA TYR A 115 6.98 13.90 -13.04
C TYR A 115 6.74 14.45 -14.46
N PRO A 116 7.77 15.00 -15.15
CA PRO A 116 7.61 15.57 -16.48
C PRO A 116 7.10 14.55 -17.51
N GLY A 117 6.13 14.94 -18.32
CA GLY A 117 5.58 14.10 -19.40
C GLY A 117 4.61 13.00 -18.93
N SER A 118 4.38 12.85 -17.63
CA SER A 118 3.32 11.96 -17.11
C SER A 118 1.93 12.58 -17.25
N LYS A 119 0.92 11.71 -17.27
CA LYS A 119 -0.50 12.10 -17.18
C LYS A 119 -0.84 12.55 -15.76
N PRO A 120 -2.00 13.21 -15.54
CA PRO A 120 -2.39 13.70 -14.22
C PRO A 120 -2.40 12.60 -13.15
N TYR A 121 -1.82 12.93 -12.00
CA TYR A 121 -1.84 12.15 -10.75
C TYR A 121 -1.52 13.10 -9.58
N ILE A 122 -1.61 12.61 -8.34
CA ILE A 122 -1.23 13.38 -7.15
C ILE A 122 0.17 12.91 -6.70
N PRO A 123 1.22 13.75 -6.80
CA PRO A 123 2.55 13.41 -6.31
C PRO A 123 2.56 13.13 -4.80
N GLY A 124 3.42 12.22 -4.35
CA GLY A 124 3.56 11.85 -2.94
C GLY A 124 2.57 10.82 -2.41
N LEU A 125 1.55 10.39 -3.18
CA LEU A 125 0.59 9.39 -2.67
C LEU A 125 1.23 8.02 -2.42
N TYR A 126 2.17 7.58 -3.25
CA TYR A 126 2.88 6.32 -3.01
C TYR A 126 3.84 6.43 -1.81
N ASP A 127 4.46 7.60 -1.58
CA ASP A 127 5.22 7.86 -0.34
C ASP A 127 4.34 7.74 0.90
N ILE A 128 3.15 8.35 0.86
CA ILE A 128 2.19 8.28 1.97
C ILE A 128 1.78 6.83 2.21
N LEU A 129 1.43 6.08 1.16
CA LEU A 129 1.07 4.67 1.29
C LEU A 129 2.22 3.84 1.87
N PHE A 130 3.45 4.03 1.36
CA PHE A 130 4.64 3.34 1.85
C PHE A 130 4.91 3.64 3.33
N ILE A 131 4.82 4.91 3.74
CA ILE A 131 4.96 5.33 5.14
C ILE A 131 3.90 4.67 6.01
N PHE A 132 2.64 4.63 5.56
CA PHE A 132 1.57 4.01 6.34
C PHE A 132 1.75 2.49 6.45
N TYR A 133 2.17 1.77 5.41
CA TYR A 133 2.53 0.36 5.55
C TYR A 133 3.64 0.12 6.58
N ILE A 134 4.66 0.99 6.62
CA ILE A 134 5.70 0.94 7.67
C ILE A 134 5.11 1.20 9.05
N ILE A 135 4.25 2.21 9.20
CA ILE A 135 3.57 2.52 10.46
C ILE A 135 2.74 1.31 10.92
N THR A 136 1.93 0.73 10.04
CA THR A 136 1.11 -0.47 10.31
C THR A 136 1.98 -1.63 10.80
N ALA A 137 3.10 -1.90 10.12
CA ALA A 137 4.04 -2.94 10.53
C ALA A 137 4.68 -2.66 11.90
N ILE A 138 5.21 -1.45 12.12
CA ILE A 138 5.86 -1.08 13.38
C ILE A 138 4.86 -1.13 14.55
N THR A 139 3.68 -0.56 14.37
CA THR A 139 2.57 -0.62 15.33
C THR A 139 2.21 -2.06 15.66
N GLY A 140 2.11 -2.91 14.65
CA GLY A 140 1.86 -4.34 14.82
C GLY A 140 2.92 -5.03 15.68
N VAL A 141 4.21 -4.77 15.45
CA VAL A 141 5.30 -5.31 16.27
C VAL A 141 5.16 -4.90 17.74
N PHE A 142 4.88 -3.62 18.03
CA PHE A 142 4.71 -3.15 19.41
C PHE A 142 3.49 -3.78 20.11
N ILE A 143 2.36 -3.91 19.42
CA ILE A 143 1.16 -4.57 19.97
C ILE A 143 1.46 -6.04 20.29
N LEU A 144 2.11 -6.74 19.36
CA LEU A 144 2.44 -8.16 19.53
C LEU A 144 3.42 -8.39 20.67
N ARG A 145 4.43 -7.52 20.86
CA ARG A 145 5.39 -7.61 21.97
C ARG A 145 4.76 -7.30 23.33
N SER A 146 3.86 -6.33 23.39
CA SER A 146 3.18 -5.96 24.66
C SER A 146 2.11 -6.96 25.12
N SER A 147 1.78 -7.94 24.28
CA SER A 147 0.78 -8.97 24.57
C SER A 147 1.39 -10.35 24.88
N SER A 148 2.72 -10.47 24.88
CA SER A 148 3.49 -11.63 25.39
C SER A 148 3.88 -11.39 26.83
#